data_AF-A0A1M7HFM1-F1
#
_entry.id   AF-A0A1M7HFM1-F1
#
_cell.length_a   1.000
_cell.length_b   1.000
_cell.length_c   1.000
_cell.angle_alpha   90.00
_cell.angle_beta   90.00
_cell.angle_gamma   90.00
#
_symmetry.space_group_name_H-M   'P 1'
#
loop_
_entity.id
_entity.type
_entity.pdbx_description
1 polymer ?
#
loop_
_entity_poly.entity_id
_entity_poly.type
_entity_poly.pdbx_seq_one_letter_code
_entity_poly.pdbx_strand_id
1 'polypeptide(L)'
;MWIPYDIRASLKADSSKDTLRLSQADPRPRDFVVGFFLRNPVTQAWELDLVADEGSAELPAGPELPDAYLSLHPNQAGKLAEVIYRLPASSATEALELAHADMQRRMLRWLVEIGRGMAIAGWRVADMAHGARWRCTPFRPSAMQVNHAALSPLDADLAPVVELFQRARNAPDAASRLLAGFAVLVAALRHPAMAGSGAGALRVTQEMLVHAGALALADQLLDLSLPELVATLRPEHERLVGTDGVLLPVLDDLAGQRRLAVLANLADLSAHRLIVAEIRARQDSRAPAARPPVPELVKEG
;
A
#
# COMPACT_ATOMS: atom_id res chain seq x y z
N MET A 1 9.38 12.46 4.06
CA MET A 1 8.27 12.34 3.10
C MET A 1 7.66 10.96 3.29
N TRP A 2 6.35 10.86 3.51
CA TRP A 2 5.66 9.56 3.61
C TRP A 2 5.29 9.09 2.20
N ILE A 3 5.40 7.79 1.94
CA ILE A 3 5.11 7.18 0.64
C ILE A 3 4.26 5.94 0.90
N PRO A 4 3.18 5.72 0.11
CA PRO A 4 2.35 4.54 0.23
C PRO A 4 3.15 3.29 -0.14
N TYR A 5 3.02 2.24 0.66
CA TYR A 5 3.36 0.90 0.20
C TYR A 5 2.14 0.30 -0.51
N ASP A 6 2.36 -0.55 -1.50
CA ASP A 6 1.28 -1.32 -2.12
C ASP A 6 0.12 -0.46 -2.66
N ILE A 7 0.31 0.08 -3.88
CA ILE A 7 -0.63 0.99 -4.56
C ILE A 7 -1.54 0.21 -5.51
N ARG A 8 -1.91 -1.03 -5.16
CA ARG A 8 -2.82 -1.91 -5.94
C ARG A 8 -4.13 -1.24 -6.40
N ALA A 9 -4.45 -0.07 -5.86
CA ALA A 9 -5.61 0.77 -6.11
C ALA A 9 -5.96 1.14 -7.57
N SER A 10 -4.99 1.30 -8.49
CA SER A 10 -5.34 1.77 -9.86
C SER A 10 -4.45 1.30 -11.00
N LEU A 11 -5.06 1.05 -12.15
CA LEU A 11 -4.39 0.88 -13.44
C LEU A 11 -3.93 2.25 -13.96
N LYS A 12 -2.65 2.58 -13.78
CA LYS A 12 -2.10 3.83 -14.29
C LYS A 12 -1.74 3.66 -15.76
N ALA A 13 -2.12 4.64 -16.57
CA ALA A 13 -1.76 4.72 -17.98
C ALA A 13 -0.24 4.65 -18.18
N ASP A 14 0.20 3.80 -19.09
CA ASP A 14 1.61 3.65 -19.51
C ASP A 14 1.80 3.88 -21.02
N SER A 15 0.68 4.06 -21.76
CA SER A 15 0.65 4.42 -23.19
C SER A 15 -0.09 5.75 -23.43
N SER A 16 -0.16 6.20 -24.68
CA SER A 16 -0.81 7.46 -25.06
C SER A 16 -2.32 7.44 -24.82
N LYS A 17 -2.90 8.62 -24.54
CA LYS A 17 -4.35 8.78 -24.34
C LYS A 17 -5.19 8.23 -25.49
N ASP A 18 -4.71 8.34 -26.73
CA ASP A 18 -5.44 7.84 -27.90
C ASP A 18 -5.54 6.32 -27.93
N THR A 19 -4.44 5.60 -27.65
CA THR A 19 -4.46 4.13 -27.59
C THR A 19 -5.39 3.63 -26.47
N LEU A 20 -5.35 4.30 -25.31
CA LEU A 20 -6.22 3.98 -24.18
C LEU A 20 -7.70 4.19 -24.53
N ARG A 21 -8.03 5.31 -25.18
CA ARG A 21 -9.39 5.63 -25.62
C ARG A 21 -9.90 4.62 -26.65
N LEU A 22 -9.08 4.22 -27.61
CA LEU A 22 -9.45 3.19 -28.60
C LEU A 22 -9.73 1.85 -27.92
N SER A 23 -8.85 1.43 -27.02
CA SER A 23 -9.04 0.20 -26.24
C SER A 23 -10.30 0.23 -25.38
N GLN A 24 -10.56 1.35 -24.69
CA GLN A 24 -11.75 1.50 -23.86
C GLN A 24 -13.06 1.57 -24.67
N ALA A 25 -12.99 1.99 -25.93
CA ALA A 25 -14.15 2.08 -26.80
C ALA A 25 -14.50 0.76 -27.50
N ASP A 26 -13.57 -0.22 -27.57
CA ASP A 26 -13.85 -1.53 -28.17
C ASP A 26 -14.38 -2.51 -27.10
N PRO A 27 -15.65 -2.94 -27.17
CA PRO A 27 -16.23 -3.88 -26.21
C PRO A 27 -16.00 -5.34 -26.59
N ARG A 28 -15.34 -5.64 -27.72
CA ARG A 28 -15.20 -7.01 -28.21
C ARG A 28 -14.11 -7.77 -27.45
N PRO A 29 -14.30 -9.09 -27.21
CA PRO A 29 -13.25 -9.96 -26.72
C PRO A 29 -12.03 -9.94 -27.65
N ARG A 30 -10.84 -9.83 -27.06
CA ARG A 30 -9.55 -9.80 -27.73
C ARG A 30 -8.43 -10.16 -26.77
N ASP A 31 -7.23 -10.37 -27.31
CA ASP A 31 -6.09 -10.80 -26.51
C ASP A 31 -5.53 -9.67 -25.64
N PHE A 32 -5.49 -9.94 -24.34
CA PHE A 32 -4.76 -9.16 -23.36
C PHE A 32 -3.58 -9.93 -22.82
N VAL A 33 -2.54 -9.19 -22.44
CA VAL A 33 -1.39 -9.70 -21.68
C VAL A 33 -1.41 -9.08 -20.31
N VAL A 34 -1.38 -9.91 -19.26
CA VAL A 34 -1.33 -9.45 -17.86
C VAL A 34 -0.07 -10.01 -17.19
N GLY A 35 0.86 -9.13 -16.84
CA GLY A 35 2.07 -9.50 -16.10
C GLY A 35 1.91 -9.21 -14.61
N PHE A 36 2.25 -10.15 -13.74
CA PHE A 36 2.35 -9.99 -12.30
C PHE A 36 3.80 -10.01 -11.85
N PHE A 37 4.29 -8.88 -11.33
CA PHE A 37 5.58 -8.82 -10.67
C PHE A 37 5.46 -9.43 -9.29
N LEU A 38 6.37 -10.33 -8.95
CA LEU A 38 6.37 -11.07 -7.70
C LEU A 38 7.38 -10.49 -6.72
N ARG A 39 7.10 -10.65 -5.43
CA ARG A 39 8.04 -10.34 -4.35
C ARG A 39 7.97 -11.37 -3.24
N ASN A 40 9.09 -11.55 -2.55
CA ASN A 40 9.13 -12.23 -1.28
C ASN A 40 8.71 -11.24 -0.17
N PRO A 41 7.58 -11.44 0.54
CA PRO A 41 7.11 -10.51 1.57
C PRO A 41 7.95 -10.53 2.85
N VAL A 42 8.88 -11.49 3.02
CA VAL A 42 9.79 -11.57 4.16
C VAL A 42 11.06 -10.74 3.89
N THR A 43 11.69 -10.95 2.74
CA THR A 43 12.94 -10.25 2.37
C THR A 43 12.71 -8.94 1.62
N GLN A 44 11.48 -8.69 1.16
CA GLN A 44 11.09 -7.58 0.29
C GLN A 44 11.82 -7.56 -1.07
N ALA A 45 12.46 -8.67 -1.46
CA ALA A 45 13.09 -8.83 -2.77
C ALA A 45 12.02 -8.95 -3.87
N TRP A 46 12.26 -8.33 -5.03
CA TRP A 46 11.36 -8.35 -6.20
C TRP A 46 11.58 -9.57 -7.08
N GLU A 47 11.53 -10.71 -6.42
CA GLU A 47 11.73 -12.05 -6.95
C GLU A 47 11.19 -13.03 -5.90
N LEU A 48 10.92 -14.25 -6.33
CA LEU A 48 10.71 -15.38 -5.43
C LEU A 48 11.97 -16.23 -5.41
N ASP A 49 12.20 -16.90 -4.27
CA ASP A 49 13.24 -17.91 -4.13
C ASP A 49 12.80 -19.24 -4.77
N LEU A 50 12.39 -19.16 -6.05
CA LEU A 50 11.99 -20.25 -6.93
C LEU A 50 12.79 -20.14 -8.21
N VAL A 51 13.34 -21.24 -8.69
CA VAL A 51 13.99 -21.30 -10.00
C VAL A 51 12.90 -21.42 -11.07
N ALA A 52 12.99 -20.60 -12.11
CA ALA A 52 12.17 -20.72 -13.31
C ALA A 52 13.09 -20.81 -14.52
N ASP A 53 12.83 -21.77 -15.40
CA ASP A 53 13.62 -21.94 -16.62
C ASP A 53 13.21 -20.89 -17.66
N GLU A 54 14.22 -20.22 -18.25
CA GLU A 54 14.01 -19.36 -19.42
C GLU A 54 13.46 -20.20 -20.57
N GLY A 55 12.36 -19.75 -21.20
CA GLY A 55 11.70 -20.50 -22.27
C GLY A 55 10.84 -21.66 -21.76
N SER A 56 10.48 -21.68 -20.47
CA SER A 56 9.49 -22.61 -19.94
C SER A 56 8.20 -22.59 -20.78
N ALA A 57 7.64 -23.78 -21.00
CA ALA A 57 6.42 -23.96 -21.79
C ALA A 57 5.26 -23.13 -21.20
N GLU A 58 4.42 -22.58 -22.08
CA GLU A 58 3.16 -21.98 -21.66
C GLU A 58 2.32 -23.04 -20.92
N LEU A 59 1.95 -22.72 -19.67
CA LEU A 59 1.11 -23.56 -18.83
C LEU A 59 -0.34 -23.12 -19.04
N PRO A 60 -1.30 -24.05 -19.15
CA PRO A 60 -2.71 -23.67 -19.15
C PRO A 60 -3.06 -22.97 -17.82
N ALA A 61 -3.90 -21.95 -17.90
CA ALA A 61 -4.53 -21.36 -16.72
C ALA A 61 -5.53 -22.34 -16.08
N GLY A 62 -6.16 -21.93 -14.98
CA GLY A 62 -7.18 -22.74 -14.31
C GLY A 62 -8.42 -23.02 -15.18
N PRO A 63 -9.28 -23.96 -14.75
CA PRO A 63 -10.43 -24.42 -15.54
C PRO A 63 -11.47 -23.34 -15.85
N GLU A 64 -11.47 -22.24 -15.10
CA GLU A 64 -12.33 -21.08 -15.34
C GLU A 64 -11.85 -20.20 -16.52
N LEU A 65 -10.62 -20.43 -16.99
CA LEU A 65 -9.98 -19.69 -18.09
C LEU A 65 -9.40 -20.67 -19.13
N PRO A 66 -10.25 -21.43 -19.85
CA PRO A 66 -9.81 -22.52 -20.72
C PRO A 66 -8.94 -22.06 -21.90
N ASP A 67 -9.12 -20.81 -22.35
CA ASP A 67 -8.36 -20.21 -23.46
C ASP A 67 -7.18 -19.35 -22.98
N ALA A 68 -6.87 -19.37 -21.68
CA ALA A 68 -5.78 -18.61 -21.11
C ALA A 68 -4.56 -19.48 -20.83
N TYR A 69 -3.39 -18.86 -20.99
CA TYR A 69 -2.10 -19.47 -20.73
C TYR A 69 -1.27 -18.54 -19.87
N LEU A 70 -0.36 -19.12 -19.08
CA LEU A 70 0.61 -18.38 -18.30
C LEU A 70 2.02 -18.88 -18.56
N SER A 71 3.00 -18.00 -18.41
CA SER A 71 4.42 -18.30 -18.52
C SER A 71 5.16 -17.73 -17.31
N LEU A 72 6.23 -18.41 -16.91
CA LEU A 72 7.06 -18.06 -15.76
C LEU A 72 8.34 -17.39 -16.25
N HIS A 73 8.61 -16.19 -15.76
CA HIS A 73 9.74 -15.37 -16.24
C HIS A 73 10.74 -15.15 -15.11
N PRO A 74 11.94 -15.77 -15.19
CA PRO A 74 12.99 -15.52 -14.23
C PRO A 74 13.63 -14.14 -14.45
N ASN A 75 14.34 -13.65 -13.43
CA ASN A 75 15.29 -12.57 -13.59
C ASN A 75 16.67 -13.09 -14.05
N GLN A 76 17.64 -12.18 -14.14
CA GLN A 76 19.02 -12.49 -14.54
C GLN A 76 19.73 -13.53 -13.65
N ALA A 77 19.24 -13.77 -12.43
CA ALA A 77 19.77 -14.77 -11.51
C ALA A 77 19.00 -16.11 -11.58
N GLY A 78 18.09 -16.29 -12.55
CA GLY A 78 17.26 -17.50 -12.69
C GLY A 78 16.09 -17.59 -11.70
N LYS A 79 15.88 -16.55 -10.88
CA LYS A 79 14.81 -16.53 -9.88
C LYS A 79 13.51 -16.00 -10.47
N LEU A 80 12.39 -16.65 -10.17
CA LEU A 80 11.08 -16.25 -10.67
C LEU A 80 10.75 -14.82 -10.26
N ALA A 81 10.61 -13.92 -11.22
CA ALA A 81 10.37 -12.50 -10.98
C ALA A 81 9.01 -12.03 -11.51
N GLU A 82 8.51 -12.65 -12.58
CA GLU A 82 7.24 -12.28 -13.19
C GLU A 82 6.47 -13.52 -13.67
N VAL A 83 5.14 -13.45 -13.59
CA VAL A 83 4.23 -14.41 -14.23
C VAL A 83 3.39 -13.65 -15.24
N ILE A 84 3.38 -14.11 -16.49
CA ILE A 84 2.67 -13.44 -17.58
C ILE A 84 1.53 -14.32 -18.07
N TYR A 85 0.31 -13.81 -17.96
CA TYR A 85 -0.90 -14.39 -18.53
C TYR A 85 -1.17 -13.82 -19.92
N ARG A 86 -1.66 -14.67 -20.81
CA ARG A 86 -2.30 -14.32 -22.09
C ARG A 86 -3.71 -14.86 -22.05
N LEU A 87 -4.69 -13.99 -22.22
CA LEU A 87 -6.10 -14.38 -22.12
C LEU A 87 -7.00 -13.47 -22.97
N PRO A 88 -8.10 -14.01 -23.52
CA PRO A 88 -9.14 -13.20 -24.13
C PRO A 88 -9.92 -12.44 -23.05
N ALA A 89 -10.17 -11.16 -23.27
CA ALA A 89 -11.06 -10.34 -22.45
C ALA A 89 -11.64 -9.17 -23.26
N SER A 90 -12.65 -8.49 -22.74
CA SER A 90 -13.29 -7.32 -23.37
C SER A 90 -12.69 -6.00 -22.88
N SER A 91 -11.95 -6.02 -21.76
CA SER A 91 -11.30 -4.83 -21.21
C SER A 91 -10.04 -5.16 -20.39
N ALA A 92 -9.19 -4.16 -20.17
CA ALA A 92 -8.00 -4.28 -19.33
C ALA A 92 -8.34 -4.59 -17.86
N THR A 93 -9.48 -4.09 -17.36
CA THR A 93 -9.95 -4.37 -15.99
C THR A 93 -10.36 -5.82 -15.86
N GLU A 94 -11.19 -6.30 -16.78
CA GLU A 94 -11.65 -7.69 -16.80
C GLU A 94 -10.47 -8.66 -16.95
N ALA A 95 -9.55 -8.40 -17.89
CA ALA A 95 -8.34 -9.22 -18.07
C ALA A 95 -7.54 -9.35 -16.77
N LEU A 96 -7.37 -8.23 -16.04
CA LEU A 96 -6.65 -8.24 -14.78
C LEU A 96 -7.41 -8.98 -13.68
N GLU A 97 -8.73 -8.82 -13.57
CA GLU A 97 -9.55 -9.51 -12.58
C GLU A 97 -9.51 -11.03 -12.77
N LEU A 98 -9.69 -11.49 -14.00
CA LEU A 98 -9.62 -12.91 -14.37
C LEU A 98 -8.23 -13.50 -14.06
N ALA A 99 -7.17 -12.86 -14.56
CA ALA A 99 -5.80 -13.35 -14.34
C ALA A 99 -5.41 -13.31 -12.84
N HIS A 100 -5.88 -12.29 -12.10
CA HIS A 100 -5.59 -12.17 -10.68
C HIS A 100 -6.28 -13.27 -9.86
N ALA A 101 -7.54 -13.61 -10.17
CA ALA A 101 -8.26 -14.68 -9.49
C ALA A 101 -7.56 -16.05 -9.66
N ASP A 102 -7.09 -16.38 -10.87
CA ASP A 102 -6.29 -17.59 -11.11
C ASP A 102 -4.96 -17.55 -10.35
N MET A 103 -4.22 -16.44 -10.48
CA MET A 103 -2.91 -16.28 -9.87
C MET A 103 -2.98 -16.37 -8.35
N GLN A 104 -4.00 -15.77 -7.72
CA GLN A 104 -4.18 -15.82 -6.28
C GLN A 104 -4.37 -17.26 -5.78
N ARG A 105 -5.24 -18.05 -6.42
CA ARG A 105 -5.44 -19.47 -6.06
C ARG A 105 -4.18 -20.30 -6.27
N ARG A 106 -3.46 -20.05 -7.37
CA ARG A 106 -2.19 -20.71 -7.68
C ARG A 106 -1.12 -20.39 -6.64
N MET A 107 -0.98 -19.12 -6.26
CA MET A 107 -0.08 -18.69 -5.20
C MET A 107 -0.43 -19.33 -3.87
N LEU A 108 -1.71 -19.40 -3.50
CA LEU A 108 -2.12 -20.11 -2.27
C LEU A 108 -1.69 -21.58 -2.28
N ARG A 109 -1.85 -22.27 -3.43
CA ARG A 109 -1.35 -23.64 -3.57
C ARG A 109 0.17 -23.71 -3.43
N TRP A 110 0.91 -22.84 -4.13
CA TRP A 110 2.36 -22.78 -4.08
C TRP A 110 2.90 -22.46 -2.68
N LEU A 111 2.24 -21.56 -1.95
CA LEU A 111 2.58 -21.21 -0.57
C LEU A 111 2.55 -22.47 0.33
N VAL A 112 1.48 -23.27 0.22
CA VAL A 112 1.30 -24.48 1.03
C VAL A 112 2.28 -25.58 0.64
N GLU A 113 2.54 -25.78 -0.65
CA GLU A 113 3.39 -26.88 -1.12
C GLU A 113 4.89 -26.58 -1.02
N ILE A 114 5.30 -25.34 -1.28
CA ILE A 114 6.71 -24.97 -1.38
C ILE A 114 7.23 -24.32 -0.08
N GLY A 115 6.33 -23.77 0.74
CA GLY A 115 6.69 -23.15 2.02
C GLY A 115 7.57 -21.90 1.89
N ARG A 116 7.48 -21.19 0.76
CA ARG A 116 8.17 -19.91 0.52
C ARG A 116 7.16 -18.77 0.55
N GLY A 117 7.53 -17.62 1.10
CA GLY A 117 6.68 -16.43 1.09
C GLY A 117 6.53 -15.86 -0.32
N MET A 118 5.31 -15.55 -0.73
CA MET A 118 5.01 -15.05 -2.07
C MET A 118 3.93 -13.96 -2.00
N ALA A 119 4.15 -12.86 -2.69
CA ALA A 119 3.16 -11.79 -2.83
C ALA A 119 3.27 -11.16 -4.23
N ILE A 120 2.13 -10.67 -4.73
CA ILE A 120 2.12 -9.81 -5.91
C ILE A 120 2.65 -8.44 -5.47
N ALA A 121 3.74 -8.00 -6.09
CA ALA A 121 4.29 -6.66 -5.90
C ALA A 121 3.49 -5.64 -6.72
N GLY A 122 3.14 -6.00 -7.95
CA GLY A 122 2.42 -5.14 -8.87
C GLY A 122 2.06 -5.88 -10.16
N TRP A 123 1.51 -5.16 -11.12
CA TRP A 123 1.11 -5.72 -12.40
C TRP A 123 1.27 -4.75 -13.56
N ARG A 124 1.21 -5.31 -14.77
CA ARG A 124 1.06 -4.59 -16.03
C ARG A 124 0.00 -5.27 -16.87
N VAL A 125 -0.71 -4.48 -17.66
CA VAL A 125 -1.74 -4.96 -18.60
C VAL A 125 -1.47 -4.34 -19.95
N ALA A 126 -1.53 -5.14 -21.01
CA ALA A 126 -1.43 -4.68 -22.39
C ALA A 126 -2.61 -5.21 -23.21
N ASP A 127 -3.28 -4.32 -23.93
CA ASP A 127 -4.21 -4.64 -25.01
C ASP A 127 -3.39 -4.82 -26.29
N MET A 128 -3.37 -6.05 -26.83
CA MET A 128 -2.55 -6.36 -28.00
C MET A 128 -3.14 -5.82 -29.29
N ALA A 129 -4.45 -5.59 -29.36
CA ALA A 129 -5.11 -5.08 -30.56
C ALA A 129 -4.90 -3.57 -30.73
N HIS A 130 -4.95 -2.82 -29.63
CA HIS A 130 -4.87 -1.35 -29.66
C HIS A 130 -3.52 -0.79 -29.19
N GLY A 131 -2.60 -1.66 -28.74
CA GLY A 131 -1.30 -1.27 -28.18
C GLY A 131 -1.40 -0.47 -26.87
N ALA A 132 -2.55 -0.50 -26.21
CA ALA A 132 -2.81 0.22 -24.98
C ALA A 132 -2.14 -0.47 -23.79
N ARG A 133 -1.51 0.28 -22.89
CA ARG A 133 -0.76 -0.27 -21.76
C ARG A 133 -1.10 0.44 -20.46
N TRP A 134 -1.18 -0.36 -19.41
CA TRP A 134 -1.36 0.09 -18.04
C TRP A 134 -0.38 -0.62 -17.13
N ARG A 135 -0.03 0.03 -16.04
CA ARG A 135 0.77 -0.59 -14.98
C ARG A 135 0.40 -0.11 -13.60
N CYS A 136 0.70 -0.94 -12.63
CA CYS A 136 0.72 -0.62 -11.22
C CYS A 136 1.90 -1.34 -10.58
N THR A 137 3.02 -0.64 -10.44
CA THR A 137 4.21 -1.15 -9.75
C THR A 137 4.51 -0.25 -8.55
N PRO A 138 4.91 -0.81 -7.39
CA PRO A 138 5.29 -0.02 -6.23
C PRO A 138 6.39 0.98 -6.60
N PHE A 139 6.26 2.20 -6.06
CA PHE A 139 7.29 3.22 -6.19
C PHE A 139 8.53 2.81 -5.39
N ARG A 140 9.71 2.86 -6.01
CA ARG A 140 10.99 2.70 -5.30
C ARG A 140 11.47 4.08 -4.86
N PRO A 141 11.36 4.44 -3.57
CA PRO A 141 11.81 5.74 -3.12
C PRO A 141 13.32 5.89 -3.27
N SER A 142 13.75 7.10 -3.60
CA SER A 142 15.17 7.46 -3.56
C SER A 142 15.71 7.35 -2.15
N ALA A 143 17.01 7.03 -2.03
CA ALA A 143 17.70 7.06 -0.75
C ALA A 143 17.61 8.46 -0.12
N MET A 144 17.29 8.51 1.17
CA MET A 144 17.29 9.75 1.94
C MET A 144 18.59 9.87 2.74
N GLN A 145 19.15 11.08 2.79
CA GLN A 145 20.21 11.39 3.75
C GLN A 145 19.60 11.48 5.15
N VAL A 146 20.21 10.78 6.10
CA VAL A 146 19.77 10.78 7.50
C VAL A 146 20.39 11.99 8.21
N ASN A 147 19.55 12.87 8.74
CA ASN A 147 20.00 13.94 9.62
C ASN A 147 20.09 13.42 11.06
N HIS A 148 21.23 12.83 11.41
CA HIS A 148 21.44 12.28 12.76
C HIS A 148 21.32 13.33 13.87
N ALA A 149 21.67 14.59 13.59
CA ALA A 149 21.55 15.67 14.58
C ALA A 149 20.09 16.01 14.92
N ALA A 150 19.16 15.75 14.00
CA ALA A 150 17.72 15.99 14.20
C ALA A 150 16.95 14.75 14.72
N LEU A 151 17.59 13.58 14.80
CA LEU A 151 16.96 12.31 15.20
C LEU A 151 17.40 11.90 16.60
N SER A 152 16.94 12.64 17.60
CA SER A 152 17.05 12.20 19.00
C SER A 152 16.27 10.89 19.22
N PRO A 153 16.67 10.05 20.20
CA PRO A 153 15.88 8.89 20.59
C PRO A 153 14.42 9.26 20.89
N LEU A 154 13.51 8.32 20.61
CA LEU A 154 12.10 8.47 20.93
C LEU A 154 11.89 8.46 22.44
N ASP A 155 10.96 9.29 22.93
CA ASP A 155 10.56 9.26 24.32
C ASP A 155 9.93 7.91 24.69
N ALA A 156 10.27 7.39 25.87
CA ALA A 156 9.91 6.04 26.29
C ALA A 156 8.39 5.80 26.38
N ASP A 157 7.60 6.82 26.74
CA ASP A 157 6.14 6.74 26.84
C ASP A 157 5.44 6.72 25.46
N LEU A 158 6.08 7.29 24.44
CA LEU A 158 5.58 7.32 23.06
C LEU A 158 5.96 6.04 22.28
N ALA A 159 7.00 5.33 22.73
CA ALA A 159 7.50 4.11 22.08
C ALA A 159 6.42 3.05 21.80
N PRO A 160 5.52 2.69 22.72
CA PRO A 160 4.48 1.68 22.44
C PRO A 160 3.56 2.05 21.25
N VAL A 161 3.25 3.34 21.07
CA VAL A 161 2.42 3.81 19.94
C VAL A 161 3.23 3.79 18.64
N VAL A 162 4.51 4.19 18.70
CA VAL A 162 5.37 4.18 17.52
C VAL A 162 5.75 2.76 17.09
N GLU A 163 5.80 1.79 18.01
CA GLU A 163 5.94 0.36 17.67
C GLU A 163 4.75 -0.15 16.85
N LEU A 164 3.51 0.29 17.16
CA LEU A 164 2.34 -0.02 16.31
C LEU A 164 2.49 0.59 14.93
N PHE A 165 2.99 1.83 14.84
CA PHE A 165 3.27 2.46 13.55
C PHE A 165 4.39 1.73 12.78
N GLN A 166 5.44 1.28 13.46
CA GLN A 166 6.49 0.45 12.87
C GLN A 166 5.90 -0.84 12.28
N ARG A 167 4.98 -1.51 13.00
CA ARG A 167 4.26 -2.68 12.48
C ARG A 167 3.44 -2.35 11.22
N ALA A 168 2.79 -1.18 11.18
CA ALA A 168 2.06 -0.74 9.99
C ALA A 168 3.00 -0.50 8.80
N ARG A 169 4.14 0.15 9.02
CA ARG A 169 5.14 0.45 7.99
C ARG A 169 5.87 -0.78 7.46
N ASN A 170 6.09 -1.76 8.31
CA ASN A 170 6.79 -3.01 7.97
C ASN A 170 5.82 -4.15 7.59
N ALA A 171 4.52 -3.87 7.52
CA ALA A 171 3.51 -4.86 7.25
C ALA A 171 3.75 -5.54 5.88
N PRO A 172 3.68 -6.89 5.81
CA PRO A 172 3.86 -7.61 4.56
C PRO A 172 2.66 -7.45 3.62
N ASP A 173 1.51 -7.05 4.13
CA ASP A 173 0.24 -6.95 3.41
C ASP A 173 -0.66 -5.80 3.94
N ALA A 174 -1.71 -5.49 3.19
CA ALA A 174 -2.63 -4.40 3.51
C ALA A 174 -3.50 -4.65 4.75
N ALA A 175 -3.84 -5.89 5.08
CA ALA A 175 -4.66 -6.22 6.25
C ALA A 175 -3.87 -5.99 7.54
N SER A 176 -2.66 -6.54 7.61
CA SER A 176 -1.71 -6.32 8.71
C SER A 176 -1.44 -4.83 8.93
N ARG A 177 -1.27 -4.09 7.83
CA ARG A 177 -1.11 -2.63 7.87
C ARG A 177 -2.34 -1.90 8.39
N LEU A 178 -3.53 -2.28 7.93
CA LEU A 178 -4.78 -1.66 8.39
C LEU A 178 -4.94 -1.87 9.90
N LEU A 179 -4.75 -3.09 10.40
CA LEU A 179 -4.89 -3.41 11.83
C LEU A 179 -3.93 -2.57 12.69
N ALA A 180 -2.65 -2.51 12.30
CA ALA A 180 -1.65 -1.75 13.03
C ALA A 180 -1.88 -0.22 12.94
N GLY A 181 -2.18 0.29 11.74
CA GLY A 181 -2.48 1.71 11.53
C GLY A 181 -3.74 2.14 12.30
N PHE A 182 -4.80 1.34 12.26
CA PHE A 182 -6.03 1.57 13.01
C PHE A 182 -5.78 1.67 14.52
N ALA A 183 -4.93 0.79 15.07
CA ALA A 183 -4.56 0.85 16.48
C ALA A 183 -3.88 2.18 16.86
N VAL A 184 -3.04 2.74 15.99
CA VAL A 184 -2.45 4.08 16.20
C VAL A 184 -3.51 5.17 16.18
N LEU A 185 -4.48 5.13 15.26
CA LEU A 185 -5.56 6.12 15.21
C LEU A 185 -6.42 6.08 16.47
N VAL A 186 -6.72 4.89 16.99
CA VAL A 186 -7.43 4.72 18.26
C VAL A 186 -6.58 5.24 19.44
N ALA A 187 -5.27 4.97 19.44
CA ALA A 187 -4.36 5.49 20.45
C ALA A 187 -4.32 7.02 20.43
N ALA A 188 -4.31 7.66 19.26
CA ALA A 188 -4.36 9.12 19.15
C ALA A 188 -5.63 9.75 19.78
N LEU A 189 -6.73 9.01 19.88
CA LEU A 189 -7.97 9.48 20.51
C LEU A 189 -7.99 9.31 22.04
N ARG A 190 -7.14 8.46 22.61
CA ARG A 190 -7.32 7.94 24.00
C ARG A 190 -6.05 7.86 24.83
N HIS A 191 -4.90 7.72 24.19
CA HIS A 191 -3.63 7.43 24.85
C HIS A 191 -2.96 8.73 25.34
N PRO A 192 -2.58 8.85 26.63
CA PRO A 192 -2.00 10.07 27.18
C PRO A 192 -0.75 10.57 26.44
N ALA A 193 0.10 9.65 25.96
CA ALA A 193 1.31 10.00 25.20
C ALA A 193 1.03 10.67 23.83
N MET A 194 -0.22 10.72 23.37
CA MET A 194 -0.62 11.33 22.10
C MET A 194 -1.40 12.64 22.29
N ALA A 195 -1.34 13.25 23.48
CA ALA A 195 -2.11 14.45 23.82
C ALA A 195 -1.79 15.67 22.92
N GLY A 196 -0.56 15.79 22.44
CA GLY A 196 -0.09 16.84 21.52
C GLY A 196 -0.20 16.49 20.04
N SER A 197 -0.78 15.33 19.68
CA SER A 197 -0.84 14.84 18.31
C SER A 197 -1.74 15.66 17.37
N GLY A 198 -2.54 16.59 17.92
CA GLY A 198 -3.50 17.37 17.15
C GLY A 198 -4.69 16.56 16.66
N ALA A 199 -5.01 15.43 17.32
CA ALA A 199 -6.10 14.53 16.98
C ALA A 199 -7.44 15.23 16.67
N GLY A 200 -7.82 16.25 17.45
CA GLY A 200 -9.05 17.02 17.22
C GLY A 200 -9.06 17.89 15.96
N ALA A 201 -7.87 18.32 15.51
CA ALA A 201 -7.68 19.16 14.34
C ALA A 201 -7.45 18.35 13.05
N LEU A 202 -7.22 17.04 13.14
CA LEU A 202 -7.05 16.20 11.96
C LEU A 202 -8.32 16.24 11.10
N ARG A 203 -8.13 16.52 9.81
CA ARG A 203 -9.12 16.36 8.75
C ARG A 203 -8.49 15.63 7.59
N VAL A 204 -9.20 14.69 6.99
CA VAL A 204 -8.74 14.00 5.78
C VAL A 204 -8.74 14.98 4.62
N THR A 205 -7.56 15.31 4.10
CA THR A 205 -7.41 16.25 2.99
C THR A 205 -7.35 15.55 1.64
N GLN A 206 -7.62 16.28 0.56
CA GLN A 206 -7.43 15.80 -0.80
C GLN A 206 -5.99 15.31 -1.04
N GLU A 207 -4.98 16.00 -0.50
CA GLU A 207 -3.58 15.59 -0.55
C GLU A 207 -3.37 14.20 0.08
N MET A 208 -4.02 13.92 1.22
CA MET A 208 -3.97 12.60 1.86
C MET A 208 -4.59 11.52 0.97
N LEU A 209 -5.72 11.83 0.33
CA LEU A 209 -6.38 10.91 -0.59
C LEU A 209 -5.53 10.62 -1.83
N VAL A 210 -4.86 11.63 -2.38
CA VAL A 210 -3.90 11.45 -3.49
C VAL A 210 -2.76 10.53 -3.06
N HIS A 211 -2.15 10.78 -1.90
CA HIS A 211 -1.04 9.97 -1.40
C HIS A 211 -1.45 8.55 -1.03
N ALA A 212 -2.65 8.34 -0.50
CA ALA A 212 -3.17 7.02 -0.19
C ALA A 212 -3.68 6.24 -1.42
N GLY A 213 -3.81 6.90 -2.57
CA GLY A 213 -4.48 6.34 -3.75
C GLY A 213 -5.99 6.22 -3.60
N ALA A 214 -6.59 6.97 -2.67
CA ALA A 214 -7.98 6.89 -2.25
C ALA A 214 -8.90 7.95 -2.90
N LEU A 215 -8.45 8.61 -3.98
CA LEU A 215 -9.26 9.65 -4.67
C LEU A 215 -10.62 9.15 -5.15
N ALA A 216 -10.74 7.88 -5.55
CA ALA A 216 -12.01 7.28 -5.94
C ALA A 216 -13.03 7.18 -4.78
N LEU A 217 -12.58 7.37 -3.54
CA LEU A 217 -13.40 7.38 -2.33
C LEU A 217 -13.53 8.79 -1.74
N ALA A 218 -13.22 9.85 -2.51
CA ALA A 218 -13.22 11.23 -2.01
C ALA A 218 -14.58 11.64 -1.42
N ASP A 219 -15.68 11.28 -2.08
CA ASP A 219 -17.04 11.59 -1.60
C ASP A 219 -17.36 10.97 -0.23
N GLN A 220 -16.65 9.90 0.15
CA GLN A 220 -16.85 9.19 1.42
C GLN A 220 -15.83 9.57 2.50
N LEU A 221 -14.66 10.07 2.10
CA LEU A 221 -13.49 10.20 2.99
C LEU A 221 -13.02 11.63 3.18
N LEU A 222 -13.32 12.55 2.25
CA LEU A 222 -12.85 13.93 2.34
C LEU A 222 -13.46 14.63 3.56
N ASP A 223 -12.63 15.43 4.24
CA ASP A 223 -12.98 16.24 5.40
C ASP A 223 -13.43 15.46 6.66
N LEU A 224 -13.31 14.13 6.66
CA LEU A 224 -13.58 13.35 7.88
C LEU A 224 -12.62 13.76 9.01
N SER A 225 -13.18 13.94 10.20
CA SER A 225 -12.44 14.03 11.45
C SER A 225 -11.81 12.69 11.83
N LEU A 226 -10.87 12.68 12.78
CA LEU A 226 -10.26 11.42 13.26
C LEU A 226 -11.29 10.41 13.81
N PRO A 227 -12.27 10.80 14.66
CA PRO A 227 -13.32 9.87 15.10
C PRO A 227 -14.14 9.28 13.95
N GLU A 228 -14.50 10.09 12.96
CA GLU A 228 -15.26 9.64 11.78
C GLU A 228 -14.43 8.70 10.91
N LEU A 229 -13.15 9.02 10.67
CA LEU A 229 -12.25 8.12 9.97
C LEU A 229 -12.12 6.77 10.70
N VAL A 230 -11.97 6.77 12.03
CA VAL A 230 -11.94 5.54 12.83
C VAL A 230 -13.26 4.78 12.71
N ALA A 231 -14.41 5.46 12.71
CA ALA A 231 -15.70 4.82 12.50
C ALA A 231 -15.82 4.20 11.09
N THR A 232 -15.33 4.87 10.05
CA THR A 232 -15.33 4.36 8.67
C THR A 232 -14.41 3.15 8.48
N LEU A 233 -13.28 3.08 9.20
CA LEU A 233 -12.34 1.95 9.12
C LEU A 233 -12.74 0.76 9.98
N ARG A 234 -13.58 0.97 11.00
CA ARG A 234 -13.97 -0.05 11.98
C ARG A 234 -14.60 -1.30 11.37
N PRO A 235 -15.53 -1.22 10.39
CA PRO A 235 -16.08 -2.41 9.75
C PRO A 235 -15.00 -3.30 9.11
N GLU A 236 -14.00 -2.70 8.47
CA GLU A 236 -12.88 -3.47 7.88
C GLU A 236 -11.98 -4.08 8.94
N HIS A 237 -11.71 -3.35 10.03
CA HIS A 237 -10.95 -3.88 11.16
C HIS A 237 -11.67 -5.09 11.78
N GLU A 238 -12.95 -4.95 12.12
CA GLU A 238 -13.75 -6.01 12.74
C GLU A 238 -13.89 -7.23 11.81
N ARG A 239 -14.06 -7.00 10.51
CA ARG A 239 -14.04 -8.06 9.50
C ARG A 239 -12.71 -8.81 9.45
N LEU A 240 -11.57 -8.17 9.69
CA LEU A 240 -10.27 -8.85 9.65
C LEU A 240 -9.95 -9.64 10.92
N VAL A 241 -10.49 -9.23 12.08
CA VAL A 241 -10.23 -9.88 13.37
C VAL A 241 -11.22 -11.01 13.67
N GLY A 242 -12.39 -11.01 13.03
CA GLY A 242 -13.45 -12.01 13.29
C GLY A 242 -14.09 -11.85 14.68
N THR A 243 -15.24 -12.49 14.89
CA THR A 243 -15.99 -12.41 16.16
C THR A 243 -15.27 -13.11 17.31
N ASP A 244 -14.47 -14.14 16.98
CA ASP A 244 -13.81 -14.99 17.97
C ASP A 244 -12.33 -14.57 18.19
N GLY A 245 -11.92 -13.42 17.62
CA GLY A 245 -10.54 -12.94 17.67
C GLY A 245 -9.58 -13.67 16.71
N VAL A 246 -10.12 -14.46 15.77
CA VAL A 246 -9.35 -15.20 14.76
C VAL A 246 -9.26 -14.39 13.47
N LEU A 247 -8.04 -14.18 12.99
CA LEU A 247 -7.81 -13.47 11.73
C LEU A 247 -8.54 -14.14 10.57
N LEU A 248 -9.43 -13.39 9.93
CA LEU A 248 -10.20 -13.83 8.77
C LEU A 248 -9.40 -13.61 7.47
N PRO A 249 -9.69 -14.38 6.41
CA PRO A 249 -9.04 -14.20 5.12
C PRO A 249 -9.23 -12.77 4.59
N VAL A 250 -8.20 -12.31 3.89
CA VAL A 250 -8.28 -11.06 3.12
C VAL A 250 -9.27 -11.29 1.97
N LEU A 251 -10.09 -10.28 1.65
CA LEU A 251 -11.11 -10.32 0.60
C LEU A 251 -10.63 -11.09 -0.64
N ASP A 252 -11.47 -12.01 -1.12
CA ASP A 252 -11.10 -12.94 -2.18
C ASP A 252 -11.00 -12.27 -3.56
N ASP A 253 -11.68 -11.13 -3.76
CA ASP A 253 -11.71 -10.41 -5.03
C ASP A 253 -10.73 -9.22 -5.11
N LEU A 254 -10.37 -8.85 -6.33
CA LEU A 254 -9.43 -7.76 -6.57
C LEU A 254 -10.00 -6.40 -6.11
N ALA A 255 -11.31 -6.18 -6.28
CA ALA A 255 -11.98 -4.96 -5.88
C ALA A 255 -11.90 -4.74 -4.36
N GLY A 256 -12.19 -5.77 -3.57
CA GLY A 256 -12.04 -5.77 -2.13
C GLY A 256 -10.60 -5.53 -1.69
N GLN A 257 -9.63 -6.22 -2.29
CA GLN A 257 -8.21 -6.02 -1.99
C GLN A 257 -7.73 -4.60 -2.30
N ARG A 258 -8.20 -4.00 -3.41
CA ARG A 258 -7.92 -2.60 -3.75
C ARG A 258 -8.47 -1.64 -2.70
N ARG A 259 -9.73 -1.83 -2.31
CA ARG A 259 -10.38 -1.01 -1.30
C ARG A 259 -9.64 -1.11 0.04
N LEU A 260 -9.28 -2.32 0.46
CA LEU A 260 -8.50 -2.53 1.67
C LEU A 260 -7.13 -1.82 1.59
N ALA A 261 -6.43 -1.92 0.46
CA ALA A 261 -5.12 -1.30 0.28
C ALA A 261 -5.17 0.23 0.42
N VAL A 262 -6.16 0.91 -0.17
CA VAL A 262 -6.30 2.38 -0.04
C VAL A 262 -6.66 2.82 1.37
N LEU A 263 -7.53 2.08 2.05
CA LEU A 263 -7.90 2.36 3.44
C LEU A 263 -6.72 2.14 4.40
N ALA A 264 -5.95 1.06 4.18
CA ALA A 264 -4.73 0.79 4.95
C ALA A 264 -3.67 1.88 4.74
N ASN A 265 -3.50 2.36 3.50
CA ASN A 265 -2.60 3.49 3.20
C ASN A 265 -3.06 4.79 3.88
N LEU A 266 -4.36 5.07 3.89
CA LEU A 266 -4.90 6.26 4.55
C LEU A 266 -4.73 6.19 6.08
N ALA A 267 -4.92 5.00 6.67
CA ALA A 267 -4.69 4.78 8.09
C ALA A 267 -3.21 4.99 8.46
N ASP A 268 -2.29 4.39 7.70
CA ASP A 268 -0.84 4.54 7.89
C ASP A 268 -0.37 6.00 7.72
N LEU A 269 -0.86 6.71 6.70
CA LEU A 269 -0.54 8.13 6.50
C LEU A 269 -1.07 9.00 7.64
N SER A 270 -2.30 8.77 8.08
CA SER A 270 -2.91 9.50 9.19
C SER A 270 -2.13 9.25 10.49
N ALA A 271 -1.76 8.00 10.76
CA ALA A 271 -0.92 7.61 11.88
C ALA A 271 0.44 8.32 11.86
N HIS A 272 1.11 8.35 10.71
CA HIS A 272 2.36 9.08 10.52
C HIS A 272 2.22 10.57 10.85
N ARG A 273 1.16 11.22 10.33
CA ARG A 273 0.93 12.66 10.59
C ARG A 273 0.71 12.96 12.08
N LEU A 274 -0.08 12.14 12.76
CA LEU A 274 -0.36 12.28 14.20
C LEU A 274 0.91 12.08 15.06
N ILE A 275 1.72 11.07 14.75
CA ILE A 275 2.99 10.82 15.47
C ILE A 275 3.98 11.95 15.24
N VAL A 276 4.12 12.43 13.99
CA VAL A 276 5.04 13.55 13.69
C VAL A 276 4.57 14.83 14.38
N ALA A 277 3.27 15.08 14.45
CA ALA A 277 2.71 16.22 15.19
C ALA A 277 3.01 16.12 16.69
N GLU A 278 2.83 14.94 17.30
CA GLU A 278 3.16 14.69 18.71
C GLU A 278 4.65 14.95 18.99
N ILE A 279 5.55 14.41 18.16
CA ILE A 279 7.00 14.61 18.31
C ILE A 279 7.35 16.11 18.26
N ARG A 280 6.75 16.85 17.32
CA ARG A 280 6.97 18.30 17.19
C ARG A 280 6.45 19.06 18.41
N ALA A 281 5.23 18.78 18.87
CA ALA A 281 4.64 19.42 20.04
C ALA A 281 5.53 19.26 21.30
N ARG A 282 6.14 18.08 21.46
CA ARG A 282 7.10 17.81 22.55
C ARG A 282 8.41 18.57 22.39
N GLN A 283 8.94 18.68 21.17
CA GLN A 283 10.14 19.47 20.89
C GLN A 283 9.92 20.95 21.17
N ASP A 284 8.78 21.51 20.74
CA ASP A 284 8.43 22.90 20.99
C ASP A 284 8.25 23.19 22.48
N SER A 285 7.67 22.24 23.23
CA SER A 285 7.53 22.34 24.69
C SER A 285 8.87 22.28 25.44
N ARG A 286 9.91 21.70 24.82
CA ARG A 286 11.27 21.61 25.38
C ARG A 286 12.18 22.77 24.95
N ALA A 287 11.76 23.58 23.97
CA ALA A 287 12.54 24.72 23.54
C ALA A 287 12.63 25.74 24.69
N PRO A 288 13.84 26.21 25.06
CA PRO A 288 13.97 27.21 26.11
C PRO A 288 13.24 28.49 25.69
N ALA A 289 12.39 29.03 26.57
CA ALA A 289 11.77 30.33 26.36
C ALA A 289 12.88 31.35 26.05
N ALA A 290 12.74 32.09 24.95
CA ALA A 290 13.70 33.09 24.52
C ALA A 290 14.08 33.97 25.72
N ARG A 291 15.37 33.98 26.08
CA ARG A 291 15.87 34.83 27.16
C ARG A 291 15.44 36.27 26.86
N PRO A 292 14.79 36.98 27.81
CA PRO A 292 14.52 38.40 27.59
C PRO A 292 15.84 39.12 27.31
N PRO A 293 15.84 40.15 26.45
CA PRO A 293 17.04 40.92 26.17
C PRO A 293 17.59 41.45 27.51
N VAL A 294 18.86 41.13 27.78
CA VAL A 294 19.57 41.70 28.93
C VAL A 294 19.62 43.21 28.71
N PRO A 295 19.07 44.04 29.61
CA PRO A 295 19.17 45.48 29.46
C PRO A 295 20.66 45.87 29.45
N GLU A 296 21.07 46.64 28.43
CA GLU A 296 22.41 47.20 28.36
C GLU A 296 22.69 47.98 29.65
N LEU A 297 23.72 47.54 30.37
CA LEU A 297 24.30 48.33 31.45
C LEU A 297 24.78 49.64 30.85
N VAL A 298 24.06 50.73 31.16
CA VAL A 298 24.50 52.10 30.97
C VAL A 298 25.88 52.22 31.62
N LYS A 299 26.92 52.37 30.80
CA LYS A 299 28.22 52.80 31.29
C LYS A 299 28.12 54.28 31.64
N GLU A 300 28.01 54.57 32.93
CA GLU A 300 28.35 55.89 33.44
C GLU A 300 29.87 56.07 33.30
N GLY A 301 30.25 57.14 32.61
CA GLY A 301 31.61 57.66 32.45
C GLY A 301 31.53 59.16 32.27
#